data_AF-A0A1U9LD42-F1
#
_entry.id   AF-A0A1U9LD42-F1
#
_cell.length_a   1.000
_cell.length_b   1.000
_cell.length_c   1.000
_cell.angle_alpha   90.00
_cell.angle_beta   90.00
_cell.angle_gamma   90.00
#
_symmetry.space_group_name_H-M   'P 1'
#
loop_
_entity.id
_entity.type
_entity.pdbx_description
1 polymer ?
#
loop_
_entity_poly.entity_id
_entity_poly.type
_entity_poly.pdbx_seq_one_letter_code
_entity_poly.pdbx_strand_id
1 'polypeptide(L)'
;MSQIDPKEIKILSDILALVLEEQQGQSMTALEAIKARARRDGMTGGALKNLFQTLAPDIDRLTAARKATEGAELRTLENTIHTLRIQLHDRGEILNRMEHNLRIVRNNNENLKSQLHVLQNAHAEATHRLGMKMMDSNYPG
;
A
#
# COMPACT_ATOMS: atom_id res chain seq x y z
N MET A 1 15.92 11.43 33.02
CA MET A 1 14.82 10.44 33.13
C MET A 1 14.83 9.94 34.56
N SER A 2 13.97 10.48 35.42
CA SER A 2 13.92 10.08 36.82
C SER A 2 13.37 8.66 36.88
N GLN A 3 14.21 7.72 37.25
CA GLN A 3 13.85 6.32 37.40
C GLN A 3 12.86 6.25 38.58
N ILE A 4 11.59 5.95 38.27
CA ILE A 4 10.51 5.94 39.24
C ILE A 4 10.74 4.80 40.23
N ASP A 5 10.49 5.05 41.52
CA ASP A 5 10.65 4.05 42.57
C ASP A 5 9.63 2.91 42.35
N PRO A 6 10.07 1.64 42.17
CA PRO A 6 9.20 0.49 42.05
C PRO A 6 8.15 0.36 43.18
N LYS A 7 8.46 0.89 44.36
CA LYS A 7 7.54 0.94 45.50
C LYS A 7 6.32 1.81 45.21
N GLU A 8 6.52 2.95 44.55
CA GLU A 8 5.46 3.89 44.25
C GLU A 8 4.52 3.36 43.15
N ILE A 9 5.08 2.69 42.13
CA ILE A 9 4.31 2.00 41.09
C ILE A 9 3.42 0.93 41.71
N LYS A 10 3.97 0.12 42.63
CA LYS A 10 3.21 -0.92 43.32
C LYS A 10 2.05 -0.35 44.11
N ILE A 11 2.27 0.75 44.85
CA ILE A 11 1.21 1.42 45.62
C ILE A 11 0.10 1.90 44.69
N LEU A 12 0.44 2.47 43.53
CA LEU A 12 -0.53 2.94 42.54
C LEU A 12 -1.37 1.78 41.96
N SER A 13 -0.70 0.68 41.60
CA SER A 13 -1.35 -0.52 41.05
C SER A 13 -2.31 -1.16 42.06
N ASP A 14 -1.91 -1.26 43.34
CA ASP A 14 -2.76 -1.80 44.41
C ASP A 14 -4.01 -0.92 44.63
N ILE A 15 -3.86 0.41 44.56
CA ILE A 15 -4.97 1.36 44.71
C ILE A 15 -5.96 1.25 43.54
N LEU A 16 -5.46 1.16 42.30
CA LEU A 16 -6.32 1.02 41.12
C LEU A 16 -7.05 -0.32 41.09
N ALA A 17 -6.38 -1.41 41.48
CA ALA A 17 -6.99 -2.73 41.57
C ALA A 17 -8.15 -2.75 42.59
N LEU A 18 -7.96 -2.15 43.76
CA LEU A 18 -8.98 -2.06 44.81
C LEU A 18 -10.22 -1.22 44.40
N VAL A 19 -10.06 -0.27 43.49
CA VAL A 19 -11.16 0.60 43.02
C VAL A 19 -11.96 0.00 41.86
N LEU A 20 -11.35 -0.91 41.09
CA LEU A 20 -11.97 -1.50 39.88
C LEU A 20 -12.76 -2.80 40.15
N GLU A 21 -12.76 -3.35 41.37
CA GLU A 21 -13.53 -4.56 41.69
C GLU A 21 -15.05 -4.28 41.79
N GLU A 22 -15.83 -4.91 40.89
CA GLU A 22 -17.25 -4.67 40.58
C GLU A 22 -18.28 -5.32 41.54
N GLN A 23 -18.13 -5.21 42.87
CA GLN A 23 -19.23 -5.60 43.79
C GLN A 23 -19.74 -4.41 44.61
N GLN A 24 -20.99 -4.02 44.36
CA GLN A 24 -21.68 -2.94 45.06
C GLN A 24 -21.64 -3.18 46.58
N GLY A 25 -20.96 -2.28 47.31
CA GLY A 25 -20.75 -2.34 48.76
C GLY A 25 -19.30 -2.48 49.20
N GLN A 26 -18.41 -3.04 48.36
CA GLN A 26 -16.98 -3.18 48.69
C GLN A 26 -16.13 -1.94 48.39
N SER A 27 -16.60 -1.05 47.51
CA SER A 27 -15.88 0.17 47.14
C SER A 27 -15.64 1.11 48.32
N MET A 28 -16.53 1.12 49.32
CA MET A 28 -16.32 1.90 50.55
C MET A 28 -15.25 1.25 51.45
N THR A 29 -15.24 -0.07 51.56
CA THR A 29 -14.22 -0.83 52.29
C THR A 29 -12.85 -0.72 51.62
N ALA A 30 -12.80 -0.78 50.30
CA ALA A 30 -11.61 -0.55 49.49
C ALA A 30 -11.07 0.87 49.69
N LEU A 31 -11.94 1.88 49.69
CA LEU A 31 -11.56 3.28 49.95
C LEU A 31 -10.97 3.45 51.36
N GLU A 32 -11.57 2.84 52.38
CA GLU A 32 -11.05 2.88 53.75
C GLU A 32 -9.72 2.12 53.88
N ALA A 33 -9.55 0.99 53.19
CA ALA A 33 -8.27 0.27 53.14
C ALA A 33 -7.17 1.11 52.46
N ILE A 34 -7.50 1.80 51.37
CA ILE A 34 -6.61 2.74 50.68
C ILE A 34 -6.23 3.89 51.61
N LYS A 35 -7.19 4.52 52.30
CA LYS A 35 -6.91 5.59 53.28
C LYS A 35 -6.03 5.10 54.42
N ALA A 36 -6.27 3.90 54.95
CA ALA A 36 -5.48 3.31 56.03
C ALA A 36 -4.03 3.04 55.59
N ARG A 37 -3.84 2.54 54.37
CA ARG A 37 -2.51 2.31 53.80
C ARG A 37 -1.79 3.62 53.51
N ALA A 38 -2.45 4.59 52.90
CA ALA A 38 -1.91 5.92 52.66
C ALA A 38 -1.47 6.61 53.97
N ARG A 39 -2.27 6.49 55.05
CA ARG A 39 -1.89 6.97 56.39
C ARG A 39 -0.66 6.27 56.95
N ARG A 40 -0.56 4.95 56.79
CA ARG A 40 0.60 4.15 57.25
C ARG A 40 1.89 4.56 56.55
N ASP A 41 1.80 4.88 55.27
CA ASP A 41 2.93 5.24 54.42
C ASP A 41 3.17 6.77 54.36
N GLY A 42 2.44 7.56 55.15
CA GLY A 42 2.56 9.02 55.18
C GLY A 42 2.14 9.71 53.86
N MET A 43 1.43 9.00 52.99
CA MET A 43 1.06 9.48 51.67
C MET A 43 -0.23 10.32 51.74
N THR A 44 -0.15 11.56 51.27
CA THR A 44 -1.29 12.48 51.19
C THR A 44 -1.96 12.40 49.81
N GLY A 45 -3.20 12.89 49.70
CA GLY A 45 -3.87 13.00 48.40
C GLY A 45 -3.10 13.85 47.39
N GLY A 46 -2.39 14.89 47.85
CA GLY A 46 -1.50 15.69 47.01
C GLY A 46 -0.27 14.92 46.54
N ALA A 47 0.35 14.12 47.42
CA ALA A 47 1.47 13.25 47.05
C ALA A 47 1.04 12.20 46.01
N LEU A 48 -0.14 11.59 46.19
CA LEU A 48 -0.70 10.64 45.23
C LEU A 48 -0.97 11.30 43.87
N LYS A 49 -1.56 12.51 43.85
CA LYS A 49 -1.78 13.28 42.62
C LYS A 49 -0.46 13.57 41.89
N ASN A 50 0.57 13.99 42.61
CA ASN A 50 1.88 14.26 42.03
C ASN A 50 2.55 12.99 41.50
N LEU A 51 2.31 11.85 42.15
CA LEU A 51 2.74 10.54 41.68
C LEU A 51 2.09 10.20 40.33
N PHE A 52 0.77 10.36 40.20
CA PHE A 52 0.07 10.20 38.92
C PHE A 52 0.57 11.16 37.84
N GLN A 53 0.86 12.42 38.18
CA GLN A 53 1.42 13.40 37.24
C GLN A 53 2.85 13.06 36.79
N THR A 54 3.64 12.47 37.68
CA THR A 54 5.01 12.03 37.37
C THR A 54 5.02 10.74 36.55
N LEU A 55 4.04 9.86 36.79
CA LEU A 55 3.83 8.59 36.10
C LEU A 55 3.14 8.74 34.75
N ALA A 56 2.34 9.79 34.56
CA ALA A 56 1.78 10.13 33.26
C ALA A 56 2.92 10.75 32.42
N PRO A 57 3.48 10.05 31.42
CA PRO A 57 4.32 10.72 30.43
C PRO A 57 3.52 11.89 29.87
N ASP A 58 4.16 13.05 29.78
CA ASP A 58 3.65 14.31 29.22
C ASP A 58 2.78 13.98 27.99
N ILE A 59 1.45 13.92 28.18
CA ILE A 59 0.51 13.33 27.21
C ILE A 59 0.61 14.07 25.87
N ASP A 60 0.96 15.34 25.95
CA ASP A 60 1.20 16.23 24.82
C ASP A 60 2.45 15.83 24.02
N ARG A 61 3.50 15.29 24.65
CA ARG A 61 4.70 14.82 23.94
C ARG A 61 4.46 13.51 23.21
N LEU A 62 3.72 12.58 23.81
CA LEU A 62 3.37 11.30 23.17
C LEU A 62 2.43 11.51 21.98
N THR A 63 1.45 12.40 22.12
CA THR A 63 0.55 12.76 21.01
C THR A 63 1.26 13.53 19.91
N ALA A 64 2.20 14.44 20.24
CA ALA A 64 3.01 15.13 19.24
C ALA A 64 3.96 14.19 18.48
N ALA A 65 4.64 13.27 19.18
CA ALA A 65 5.52 12.28 18.55
C ALA A 65 4.74 11.36 17.60
N ARG A 66 3.56 10.90 18.02
CA ARG A 66 2.69 10.05 17.20
C ARG A 66 2.16 10.77 15.96
N LYS A 67 1.76 12.05 16.09
CA LYS A 67 1.37 12.88 14.94
C LYS A 67 2.53 13.12 13.97
N ALA A 68 3.76 13.27 14.49
CA ALA A 68 4.94 13.45 13.65
C ALA A 68 5.28 12.19 12.84
N THR A 69 5.15 10.99 13.44
CA THR A 69 5.33 9.71 12.72
C THR A 69 4.22 9.48 11.71
N GLU A 70 2.96 9.72 12.07
CA GLU A 70 1.81 9.59 11.15
C GLU A 70 1.95 10.57 9.97
N GLY A 71 2.42 11.80 10.20
CA GLY A 71 2.67 12.77 9.13
C GLY A 71 3.88 12.44 8.25
N ALA A 72 4.88 11.72 8.76
CA ALA A 72 5.98 11.21 7.95
C ALA A 72 5.52 10.07 7.04
N GLU A 73 4.76 9.11 7.58
CA GLU A 73 4.17 8.01 6.83
C GLU A 73 3.23 8.51 5.72
N LEU A 74 2.36 9.49 6.03
CA LEU A 74 1.46 10.09 5.03
C LEU A 74 2.22 10.65 3.83
N ARG A 75 3.30 11.40 4.09
CA ARG A 75 4.14 11.99 3.03
C ARG A 75 4.83 10.93 2.17
N THR A 76 5.30 9.84 2.79
CA THR A 76 5.90 8.74 2.02
C THR A 76 4.88 8.04 1.14
N LEU A 77 3.65 7.88 1.63
CA LEU A 77 2.56 7.28 0.87
C LEU A 77 2.14 8.19 -0.29
N GLU A 78 2.02 9.50 -0.06
CA GLU A 78 1.73 10.50 -1.10
C GLU A 78 2.78 10.48 -2.22
N ASN A 79 4.06 10.45 -1.87
CA ASN A 79 5.16 10.36 -2.84
C ASN A 79 5.10 9.05 -3.65
N THR A 80 4.75 7.95 -3.00
CA THR A 80 4.60 6.65 -3.65
C THR A 80 3.43 6.67 -4.65
N ILE A 81 2.27 7.21 -4.24
CA ILE A 81 1.11 7.37 -5.11
C ILE A 81 1.44 8.25 -6.32
N HIS A 82 2.15 9.37 -6.09
CA HIS A 82 2.57 10.26 -7.18
C HIS A 82 3.46 9.54 -8.18
N THR A 83 4.45 8.79 -7.71
CA THR A 83 5.36 8.00 -8.56
C THR A 83 4.60 6.93 -9.35
N LEU A 84 3.67 6.22 -8.71
CA LEU A 84 2.84 5.20 -9.37
C LEU A 84 1.93 5.82 -10.46
N ARG A 85 1.40 7.01 -10.24
CA ARG A 85 0.61 7.73 -11.26
C ARG A 85 1.43 8.06 -12.50
N ILE A 86 2.66 8.54 -12.32
CA ILE A 86 3.57 8.82 -13.44
C ILE A 86 3.88 7.54 -14.21
N GLN A 87 4.20 6.45 -13.50
CA GLN A 87 4.49 5.16 -14.12
C GLN A 87 3.30 4.59 -14.91
N LEU A 88 2.08 4.71 -14.37
CA LEU A 88 0.87 4.29 -15.07
C LEU A 88 0.64 5.09 -16.35
N HIS A 89 0.87 6.40 -16.30
CA HIS A 89 0.73 7.26 -17.47
C HIS A 89 1.75 6.88 -18.56
N ASP A 90 3.03 6.73 -18.21
CA ASP A 90 4.08 6.35 -19.16
C ASP A 90 3.83 4.96 -19.77
N ARG A 91 3.40 3.99 -18.96
CA ARG A 91 2.99 2.67 -19.46
C ARG A 91 1.80 2.75 -20.42
N GLY A 92 0.82 3.63 -20.15
CA GLY A 92 -0.29 3.88 -21.06
C GLY A 92 0.17 4.42 -22.41
N GLU A 93 1.09 5.39 -22.39
CA GLU A 93 1.69 5.95 -23.60
C GLU A 93 2.48 4.90 -24.41
N ILE A 94 3.23 4.02 -23.74
CA ILE A 94 3.92 2.90 -24.39
C ILE A 94 2.92 1.95 -25.05
N LEU A 95 1.84 1.58 -24.36
CA LEU A 95 0.81 0.70 -24.90
C LEU A 95 0.14 1.30 -26.14
N ASN A 96 -0.20 2.59 -26.11
CA ASN A 96 -0.77 3.29 -27.26
C ASN A 96 0.16 3.26 -28.48
N ARG A 97 1.47 3.52 -28.26
CA ARG A 97 2.48 3.42 -29.33
C ARG A 97 2.62 1.99 -29.87
N MET A 98 2.63 0.99 -28.99
CA MET A 98 2.69 -0.42 -29.39
C MET A 98 1.46 -0.83 -30.19
N GLU A 99 0.27 -0.42 -29.79
CA GLU A 99 -0.97 -0.71 -30.52
C GLU A 99 -0.94 -0.08 -31.92
N HIS A 100 -0.48 1.16 -32.01
CA HIS A 100 -0.31 1.84 -33.30
C HIS A 100 0.66 1.09 -34.22
N ASN A 101 1.82 0.68 -33.69
CA ASN A 101 2.81 -0.09 -34.43
C ASN A 101 2.27 -1.45 -34.87
N LEU A 102 1.52 -2.16 -34.00
CA LEU A 102 0.89 -3.42 -34.35
C LEU A 102 -0.12 -3.26 -35.49
N ARG A 103 -0.87 -2.15 -35.50
CA ARG A 103 -1.80 -1.83 -36.59
C ARG A 103 -1.07 -1.63 -37.91
N ILE A 104 0.03 -0.87 -37.90
CA ILE A 104 0.87 -0.67 -39.10
C ILE A 104 1.41 -2.01 -39.61
N VAL A 105 1.98 -2.83 -38.71
CA VAL A 105 2.56 -4.13 -39.09
C VAL A 105 1.49 -5.06 -39.67
N ARG A 106 0.29 -5.10 -39.09
CA ARG A 106 -0.84 -5.88 -39.62
C ARG A 106 -1.23 -5.41 -41.02
N ASN A 107 -1.38 -4.11 -41.22
CA ASN A 107 -1.73 -3.54 -42.53
C ASN A 107 -0.65 -3.87 -43.58
N ASN A 108 0.63 -3.76 -43.22
CA ASN A 108 1.73 -4.12 -44.11
C ASN A 108 1.72 -5.61 -44.45
N ASN A 109 1.42 -6.48 -43.47
CA ASN A 109 1.32 -7.91 -43.69
C ASN A 109 0.19 -8.26 -44.67
N GLU A 110 -0.99 -7.67 -44.51
CA GLU A 110 -2.12 -7.85 -45.43
C GLU A 110 -1.81 -7.33 -46.84
N ASN A 111 -1.10 -6.20 -46.95
CA ASN A 111 -0.64 -5.69 -48.25
C ASN A 111 0.37 -6.63 -48.91
N LEU A 112 1.33 -7.18 -48.16
CA LEU A 112 2.29 -8.15 -48.70
C LEU A 112 1.60 -9.45 -49.14
N LYS A 113 0.59 -9.92 -48.40
CA LYS A 113 -0.21 -11.08 -48.81
C LYS A 113 -0.96 -10.82 -50.12
N SER A 114 -1.57 -9.64 -50.28
CA SER A 114 -2.29 -9.31 -51.51
C SER A 114 -1.34 -9.23 -52.72
N GLN A 115 -0.17 -8.62 -52.55
CA GLN A 115 0.87 -8.59 -53.59
C GLN A 115 1.34 -9.98 -53.97
N LEU A 116 1.54 -10.86 -52.98
CA LEU A 116 1.93 -12.24 -53.21
C LEU A 116 0.86 -13.02 -54.00
N HIS A 117 -0.42 -12.83 -53.68
CA HIS A 117 -1.52 -13.42 -54.44
C HIS A 117 -1.56 -12.94 -55.89
N VAL A 118 -1.40 -11.62 -56.13
CA VAL A 118 -1.36 -11.07 -57.49
C VAL A 118 -0.18 -11.65 -58.26
N LEU A 119 1.00 -11.75 -57.63
CA LEU A 119 2.20 -12.30 -58.26
C LEU A 119 2.04 -13.79 -58.59
N GLN A 120 1.45 -14.58 -57.69
CA GLN A 120 1.15 -16.00 -57.94
C GLN A 120 0.21 -16.18 -59.13
N ASN A 121 -0.83 -15.36 -59.24
CA ASN A 121 -1.76 -15.40 -60.37
C ASN A 121 -1.06 -15.01 -61.68
N ALA A 122 -0.29 -13.91 -61.68
CA ALA A 122 0.46 -13.48 -62.85
C ALA A 122 1.49 -14.54 -63.30
N HIS A 123 2.14 -15.21 -62.35
CA HIS A 123 3.06 -16.32 -62.63
C HIS A 123 2.32 -17.51 -63.26
N ALA A 124 1.17 -17.92 -62.70
CA ALA A 124 0.37 -19.01 -63.26
C ALA A 124 -0.14 -18.70 -64.68
N GLU A 125 -0.55 -17.46 -64.94
CA GLU A 125 -0.92 -17.03 -66.29
C GLU A 125 0.27 -17.06 -67.27
N ALA A 126 1.44 -16.60 -66.84
CA ALA A 126 2.64 -16.60 -67.67
C ALA A 126 3.09 -18.02 -68.02
N THR A 127 3.09 -18.94 -67.05
CA THR A 127 3.44 -20.35 -67.30
C THR A 127 2.41 -21.03 -68.20
N HIS A 128 1.12 -20.76 -68.02
CA HIS A 128 0.07 -21.27 -68.90
C HIS A 128 0.24 -20.78 -70.35
N ARG A 129 0.47 -19.47 -70.55
CA ARG A 129 0.72 -18.89 -71.88
C ARG A 129 1.96 -19.49 -72.55
N LEU A 130 3.03 -19.68 -71.79
CA LEU A 130 4.25 -20.33 -72.29
C LEU A 130 3.95 -21.77 -72.74
N GLY A 131 3.21 -22.53 -71.92
CA GLY A 131 2.79 -23.89 -72.24
C GLY A 131 1.98 -23.97 -73.54
N MET A 132 1.00 -23.09 -73.72
CA MET A 132 0.22 -23.01 -74.97
C MET A 132 1.11 -22.71 -76.18
N LYS A 133 2.01 -21.73 -76.08
CA LYS A 133 2.91 -21.36 -77.18
C LYS A 133 3.86 -22.51 -77.57
N MET A 134 4.32 -23.29 -76.59
CA MET A 134 5.14 -24.48 -76.83
C MET A 134 4.35 -25.60 -77.51
N MET A 135 3.07 -25.78 -77.17
CA MET A 135 2.18 -26.73 -77.86
C MET A 135 1.90 -26.32 -79.30
N ASP A 136 1.58 -25.05 -79.56
CA ASP A 136 1.38 -24.52 -80.92
C ASP A 136 2.64 -24.65 -81.78
N SER A 137 3.84 -24.48 -81.19
CA SER A 137 5.11 -24.63 -81.90
C SER A 137 5.47 -26.08 -82.24
N ASN A 138 4.90 -27.07 -81.53
CA ASN A 138 5.18 -28.50 -81.73
C ASN A 138 4.17 -29.19 -82.66
N TYR A 139 3.07 -28.54 -83.02
CA TYR A 139 2.13 -28.97 -84.06
C TYR A 139 1.96 -27.86 -85.11
N PRO A 140 2.94 -27.67 -86.00
CA PRO A 140 2.73 -26.83 -87.18
C PRO A 140 1.75 -27.55 -88.11
N GLY A 141 0.68 -26.85 -88.52
CA GLY A 141 -0.18 -27.29 -89.62
C GLY A 141 0.56 -27.29 -90.96
#